data_AF-A0AAW1KLQ9-F1
#
_entry.id   AF-A0AAW1KLQ9-F1
#
_cell.length_a   1.000
_cell.length_b   1.000
_cell.length_c   1.000
_cell.angle_alpha   90.00
_cell.angle_beta   90.00
_cell.angle_gamma   90.00
#
_symmetry.space_group_name_H-M   'P 1'
#
loop_
_entity.id
_entity.type
_entity.pdbx_description
1 polymer ?
#
loop_
_entity_poly.entity_id
_entity_poly.type
_entity_poly.pdbx_seq_one_letter_code
_entity_poly.pdbx_strand_id
1 'polypeptide(L)'
;MFEALCRRQDEMLNELKNVRTEQEAAKEELKDELKSGQEDLKEELRTSQDNLRMELKNELQSLDTRIHTIQTQLCKQIDQLNTKYQVHEDEITQILNKIQLHTEYTQTHISELKEETQVQMTELKDDTQHRLEQLKTECHTKIENLEVHTIQNTQSIEGLGDSTKTIQERIEAENRHIHDTIDQLKRDLDQYRNQAPLIINGGQLVNTNTIKPEMWPKFKGHRDKVHAMTYLKNILRLAEDIRDPKQALTLVSVTLQERALEWYEIVSERRKNLDQFRNEFIRKFWNLGEQNRQKITLVTGKYRINQGSRCNYACDLYNRCKYVTGLEEEEIAKYILRHFIDTDNAVVMNQTIHNIDDLMELLKKLDDYTDDQPTSIGTTENRMSHEDRKLGGSHNTEYSKY
;
A
#
# COMPACT_ATOMS: atom_id res chain seq x y z
N MET A 1 -15.89 26.47 -156.81
CA MET A 1 -15.39 27.23 -155.64
C MET A 1 -16.49 27.48 -154.61
N PHE A 2 -17.67 27.97 -155.02
CA PHE A 2 -18.81 28.19 -154.12
C PHE A 2 -19.34 26.92 -153.42
N GLU A 3 -19.53 25.80 -154.14
CA GLU A 3 -20.00 24.53 -153.53
C GLU A 3 -19.04 23.94 -152.48
N ALA A 4 -17.72 24.10 -152.66
CA ALA A 4 -16.72 23.64 -151.70
C ALA A 4 -16.72 24.49 -150.42
N LEU A 5 -17.00 25.79 -150.55
CA LEU A 5 -17.21 26.69 -149.42
C LEU A 5 -18.49 26.35 -148.65
N CYS A 6 -19.59 26.05 -149.33
CA CYS A 6 -20.82 25.59 -148.70
C CYS A 6 -20.63 24.27 -147.95
N ARG A 7 -19.98 23.26 -148.55
CA ARG A 7 -19.67 22.00 -147.85
C ARG A 7 -18.78 22.20 -146.63
N ARG A 8 -17.76 23.05 -146.74
CA ARG A 8 -16.88 23.36 -145.60
C ARG A 8 -17.63 24.09 -144.48
N GLN A 9 -18.57 24.96 -144.84
CA GLN A 9 -19.45 25.63 -143.89
C GLN A 9 -20.38 24.63 -143.19
N ASP A 10 -20.94 23.67 -143.92
CA ASP A 10 -21.78 22.60 -143.36
C ASP A 10 -20.99 21.65 -142.45
N GLU A 11 -19.77 21.28 -142.83
CA GLU A 11 -18.84 20.51 -141.98
C GLU A 11 -18.51 21.23 -140.69
N MET A 12 -18.13 22.51 -140.75
CA MET A 12 -17.86 23.31 -139.55
C MET A 12 -19.12 23.48 -138.68
N LEU A 13 -20.30 23.62 -139.29
CA LEU A 13 -21.57 23.65 -138.55
C LEU A 13 -21.85 22.31 -137.86
N ASN A 14 -21.51 21.18 -138.49
CA ASN A 14 -21.66 19.85 -137.88
C ASN A 14 -20.62 19.61 -136.78
N GLU A 15 -19.37 20.00 -136.97
CA GLU A 15 -18.32 19.96 -135.94
C GLU A 15 -18.72 20.82 -134.73
N LEU A 16 -19.22 22.04 -134.95
CA LEU A 16 -19.71 22.91 -133.88
C LEU A 16 -20.92 22.32 -133.15
N LYS A 17 -21.84 21.65 -133.87
CA LYS A 17 -22.96 20.93 -133.24
C LYS A 17 -22.45 19.76 -132.39
N ASN A 18 -21.49 18.98 -132.88
CA ASN A 18 -20.90 17.86 -132.15
C ASN A 18 -20.19 18.33 -130.88
N VAL A 19 -19.35 19.36 -130.96
CA VAL A 19 -18.68 19.94 -129.79
C VAL A 19 -19.71 20.46 -128.79
N ARG A 20 -20.78 21.12 -129.24
CA ARG A 20 -21.86 21.55 -128.34
C ARG A 20 -22.56 20.36 -127.67
N THR A 21 -22.82 19.27 -128.39
CA THR A 21 -23.43 18.07 -127.79
C THR A 21 -22.50 17.39 -126.79
N GLU A 22 -21.20 17.33 -127.06
CA GLU A 22 -20.19 16.80 -126.13
C GLU A 22 -20.05 17.69 -124.89
N GLN A 23 -20.07 19.02 -125.06
CA GLN A 23 -20.05 19.97 -123.93
C GLN A 23 -21.27 19.83 -123.03
N GLU A 24 -22.47 19.69 -123.60
CA GLU A 24 -23.68 19.46 -122.78
C GLU A 24 -23.66 18.07 -122.13
N ALA A 25 -23.14 17.04 -122.81
CA ALA A 25 -22.98 15.71 -122.22
C ALA A 25 -22.00 15.73 -121.03
N ALA A 26 -20.82 16.32 -121.19
CA ALA A 26 -19.82 16.45 -120.13
C ALA A 26 -20.34 17.31 -118.95
N LYS A 27 -21.13 18.35 -119.24
CA LYS A 27 -21.76 19.18 -118.22
C LYS A 27 -22.81 18.42 -117.41
N GLU A 28 -23.63 17.58 -118.06
CA GLU A 28 -24.58 16.72 -117.34
C GLU A 28 -23.84 15.62 -116.56
N GLU A 29 -22.77 15.03 -117.09
CA GLU A 29 -21.93 14.06 -116.38
C GLU A 29 -21.31 14.67 -115.11
N LEU A 30 -20.69 15.85 -115.21
CA LEU A 30 -20.14 16.56 -114.04
C LEU A 30 -21.20 16.92 -113.00
N LYS A 31 -22.41 17.25 -113.46
CA LYS A 31 -23.54 17.56 -112.58
C LYS A 31 -24.06 16.31 -111.86
N ASP A 32 -24.07 15.17 -112.55
CA ASP A 32 -24.42 13.88 -111.97
C ASP A 32 -23.34 13.39 -110.99
N GLU A 33 -22.05 13.53 -111.32
CA GLU A 33 -20.93 13.23 -110.41
C GLU A 33 -20.98 14.11 -109.15
N LEU A 34 -21.19 15.41 -109.32
CA LEU A 34 -21.30 16.34 -108.19
C LEU A 34 -22.49 15.97 -107.30
N LYS A 35 -23.63 15.61 -107.91
CA LYS A 35 -24.82 15.18 -107.17
C LYS A 35 -24.58 13.86 -106.44
N SER A 36 -23.92 12.89 -107.08
CA SER A 36 -23.54 11.63 -106.45
C SER A 36 -22.61 11.87 -105.26
N GLY A 37 -21.53 12.64 -105.44
CA GLY A 37 -20.59 12.95 -104.35
C GLY A 37 -21.22 13.73 -103.20
N GLN A 38 -22.20 14.58 -103.48
CA GLN A 38 -22.99 15.25 -102.44
C GLN A 38 -23.85 14.28 -101.63
N GLU A 39 -24.45 13.27 -102.27
CA GLU A 39 -25.21 12.24 -101.57
C GLU A 39 -24.30 11.29 -100.78
N ASP A 40 -23.15 10.91 -101.33
CA ASP A 40 -22.15 10.08 -100.63
C ASP A 40 -21.65 10.77 -99.35
N LEU A 41 -21.29 12.06 -99.43
CA LEU A 41 -20.86 12.84 -98.26
C LEU A 41 -21.97 13.01 -97.21
N LYS A 42 -23.22 13.17 -97.64
CA LYS A 42 -24.36 13.23 -96.71
C LYS A 42 -24.54 11.91 -95.98
N GLU A 43 -24.40 10.79 -96.68
CA GLU A 43 -24.56 9.46 -96.10
C GLU A 43 -23.39 9.12 -95.16
N GLU A 44 -22.16 9.47 -95.51
CA GLU A 44 -21.00 9.34 -94.62
C GLU A 44 -21.17 10.17 -93.34
N LEU A 45 -21.60 11.43 -93.48
CA LEU A 45 -21.86 12.30 -92.34
C LEU A 45 -22.97 11.74 -91.44
N ARG A 46 -24.05 11.23 -92.05
CA ARG A 46 -25.15 10.60 -91.33
C ARG A 46 -24.70 9.35 -90.57
N THR A 47 -23.95 8.48 -91.24
CA THR A 47 -23.39 7.26 -90.64
C THR A 47 -22.47 7.59 -89.47
N SER A 48 -21.59 8.59 -89.63
CA SER A 48 -20.71 9.06 -88.56
C SER A 48 -21.49 9.62 -87.36
N GLN A 49 -22.53 10.42 -87.62
CA GLN A 49 -23.40 10.95 -86.55
C GLN A 49 -24.15 9.84 -85.81
N ASP A 50 -24.66 8.84 -86.52
CA ASP A 50 -25.38 7.71 -85.90
C ASP A 50 -24.43 6.82 -85.09
N ASN A 51 -23.19 6.61 -85.55
CA ASN A 51 -22.15 5.91 -84.80
C ASN A 51 -21.80 6.65 -83.49
N LEU A 52 -21.54 7.96 -83.56
CA LEU A 52 -21.26 8.78 -82.37
C LEU A 52 -22.41 8.77 -81.37
N ARG A 53 -23.66 8.84 -81.84
CA ARG A 53 -24.85 8.74 -80.97
C ARG A 53 -24.93 7.38 -80.29
N MET A 54 -24.61 6.30 -80.99
CA MET A 54 -24.61 4.95 -80.44
C MET A 54 -23.51 4.77 -79.40
N GLU A 55 -22.29 5.25 -79.66
CA GLU A 55 -21.17 5.22 -78.71
C GLU A 55 -21.50 5.99 -77.43
N LEU A 56 -21.95 7.24 -77.55
CA LEU A 56 -22.36 8.05 -76.39
C LEU A 56 -23.48 7.39 -75.59
N LYS A 57 -24.45 6.77 -76.26
CA LYS A 57 -25.53 6.04 -75.58
C LYS A 57 -25.00 4.84 -74.80
N ASN A 58 -24.08 4.09 -75.39
CA ASN A 58 -23.47 2.91 -74.74
C ASN A 58 -22.61 3.32 -73.54
N GLU A 59 -21.83 4.41 -73.64
CA GLU A 59 -21.04 4.93 -72.53
C GLU A 59 -21.92 5.45 -71.39
N LEU A 60 -23.00 6.17 -71.70
CA LEU A 60 -23.97 6.64 -70.71
C LEU A 60 -24.64 5.46 -69.97
N GLN A 61 -25.02 4.41 -70.70
CA GLN A 61 -25.57 3.19 -70.08
C GLN A 61 -24.54 2.47 -69.20
N SER A 62 -23.28 2.39 -69.65
CA SER A 62 -22.20 1.82 -68.85
C SER A 62 -21.95 2.65 -67.58
N LEU A 63 -21.98 3.97 -67.67
CA LEU A 63 -21.81 4.85 -66.51
C LEU A 63 -22.96 4.69 -65.52
N ASP A 64 -24.20 4.64 -66.00
CA ASP A 64 -25.39 4.46 -65.15
C ASP A 64 -25.35 3.14 -64.37
N THR A 65 -25.00 2.03 -65.04
CA THR A 65 -24.83 0.73 -64.38
C THR A 65 -23.72 0.74 -63.32
N ARG A 66 -22.61 1.46 -63.57
CA ARG A 66 -21.52 1.64 -62.59
C ARG A 66 -21.97 2.47 -61.40
N ILE A 67 -22.69 3.57 -61.62
CA ILE A 67 -23.25 4.41 -60.55
C ILE A 67 -24.20 3.59 -59.70
N HIS A 68 -25.13 2.85 -60.31
CA HIS A 68 -26.07 2.01 -59.60
C HIS A 68 -25.39 0.91 -58.77
N THR A 69 -24.33 0.31 -59.30
CA THR A 69 -23.52 -0.70 -58.60
C THR A 69 -22.85 -0.09 -57.36
N ILE A 70 -22.23 1.08 -57.51
CA ILE A 70 -21.58 1.79 -56.40
C ILE A 70 -22.62 2.18 -55.34
N GLN A 71 -23.77 2.72 -55.74
CA GLN A 71 -24.86 3.06 -54.82
C GLN A 71 -25.33 1.85 -54.02
N THR A 72 -25.54 0.71 -54.70
CA THR A 72 -25.94 -0.54 -54.04
C THR A 72 -24.89 -1.03 -53.05
N GLN A 73 -23.60 -0.94 -53.40
CA GLN A 73 -22.50 -1.32 -52.50
C GLN A 73 -22.44 -0.40 -51.27
N LEU A 74 -22.58 0.91 -51.45
CA LEU A 74 -22.59 1.87 -50.36
C LEU A 74 -23.77 1.65 -49.41
N CYS A 75 -24.98 1.40 -49.94
CA CYS A 75 -26.15 1.07 -49.11
C CYS A 75 -25.88 -0.18 -48.25
N LYS A 76 -25.33 -1.25 -48.84
CA LYS A 76 -24.98 -2.47 -48.08
C LYS A 76 -23.94 -2.21 -46.98
N GLN A 77 -22.94 -1.36 -47.25
CA GLN A 77 -21.95 -0.99 -46.23
C GLN A 77 -22.56 -0.18 -45.09
N ILE A 78 -23.47 0.75 -45.41
CA ILE A 78 -24.21 1.53 -44.41
C ILE A 78 -25.07 0.62 -43.53
N ASP A 79 -25.81 -0.33 -44.12
CA ASP A 79 -26.64 -1.27 -43.37
C ASP A 79 -25.82 -2.18 -42.44
N GLN A 80 -24.65 -2.63 -42.91
CA GLN A 80 -23.70 -3.41 -42.10
C GLN A 80 -23.16 -2.59 -40.92
N LEU A 81 -22.81 -1.32 -41.16
CA LEU A 81 -22.34 -0.43 -40.10
C LEU A 81 -23.44 -0.14 -39.07
N ASN A 82 -24.67 0.14 -39.52
CA ASN A 82 -25.81 0.35 -38.64
C ASN A 82 -26.12 -0.88 -37.79
N THR A 83 -26.04 -2.08 -38.37
CA THR A 83 -26.23 -3.34 -37.62
C THR A 83 -25.17 -3.51 -36.55
N LYS A 84 -23.89 -3.25 -36.86
CA LYS A 84 -22.79 -3.32 -35.88
C LYS A 84 -22.96 -2.28 -34.77
N TYR A 85 -23.36 -1.06 -35.13
CA TYR A 85 -23.62 0.02 -34.17
C TYR A 85 -24.73 -0.38 -33.19
N GLN A 86 -25.85 -0.93 -33.69
CA GLN A 86 -26.96 -1.38 -32.86
C GLN A 86 -26.54 -2.47 -31.87
N VAL A 87 -25.75 -3.46 -32.32
CA VAL A 87 -25.23 -4.52 -31.44
C VAL A 87 -24.38 -3.93 -30.32
N HIS A 88 -23.49 -2.99 -30.62
CA HIS A 88 -22.68 -2.34 -29.60
C HIS A 88 -23.51 -1.46 -28.65
N GLU A 89 -24.55 -0.78 -29.14
CA GLU A 89 -25.48 -0.02 -28.31
C GLU A 89 -26.22 -0.92 -27.31
N ASP A 90 -26.67 -2.09 -27.76
CA ASP A 90 -27.31 -3.10 -26.92
C ASP A 90 -26.33 -3.68 -25.88
N GLU A 91 -25.09 -3.98 -26.28
CA GLU A 91 -24.02 -4.44 -25.37
C GLU A 91 -23.69 -3.41 -24.30
N ILE A 92 -23.56 -2.13 -24.67
CA ILE A 92 -23.34 -1.02 -23.74
C ILE A 92 -24.50 -0.93 -22.74
N THR A 93 -25.73 -1.02 -23.22
CA THR A 93 -26.93 -0.99 -22.37
C THR A 93 -26.95 -2.15 -21.36
N GLN A 94 -26.58 -3.37 -21.79
CA GLN A 94 -26.47 -4.52 -20.90
C GLN A 94 -25.38 -4.33 -19.83
N ILE A 95 -24.22 -3.76 -20.20
CA ILE A 95 -23.13 -3.47 -19.27
C ILE A 95 -23.59 -2.43 -18.24
N LEU A 96 -24.26 -1.35 -18.67
CA LEU A 96 -24.79 -0.32 -17.77
C LEU A 96 -25.77 -0.90 -16.76
N ASN A 97 -26.69 -1.77 -17.19
CA ASN A 97 -27.63 -2.44 -16.29
C ASN A 97 -26.92 -3.33 -15.26
N LYS A 98 -25.87 -4.06 -15.66
CA LYS A 98 -25.06 -4.87 -14.72
C LYS A 98 -24.31 -3.99 -13.71
N ILE A 99 -23.74 -2.87 -14.14
CA ILE A 99 -23.07 -1.90 -13.26
C ILE A 99 -24.08 -1.33 -12.25
N GLN A 100 -25.28 -0.97 -12.70
CA GLN A 100 -26.32 -0.45 -11.82
C GLN A 100 -26.71 -1.49 -10.76
N LEU A 101 -26.99 -2.73 -11.16
CA LEU A 101 -27.35 -3.81 -10.22
C LEU A 101 -26.24 -4.05 -9.19
N HIS A 102 -24.98 -4.06 -9.61
CA HIS A 102 -23.86 -4.25 -8.70
C HIS A 102 -23.67 -3.06 -7.75
N THR A 103 -23.95 -1.84 -8.23
CA THR A 103 -23.93 -0.62 -7.41
C THR A 103 -25.00 -0.68 -6.33
N GLU A 104 -26.23 -1.07 -6.69
CA GLU A 104 -27.34 -1.25 -5.74
C GLU A 104 -27.02 -2.33 -4.70
N TYR A 105 -26.51 -3.49 -5.12
CA TYR A 105 -26.08 -4.55 -4.21
C TYR A 105 -25.00 -4.06 -3.22
N THR A 106 -23.97 -3.38 -3.73
CA THR A 106 -22.88 -2.87 -2.90
C THR A 106 -23.38 -1.81 -1.91
N GLN A 107 -24.31 -0.94 -2.34
CA GLN A 107 -24.90 0.08 -1.49
C GLN A 107 -25.73 -0.53 -0.34
N THR A 108 -26.49 -1.59 -0.62
CA THR A 108 -27.23 -2.34 0.40
C THR A 108 -26.28 -3.00 1.38
N HIS A 109 -25.26 -3.71 0.90
CA HIS A 109 -24.30 -4.39 1.76
C HIS A 109 -23.49 -3.43 2.66
N ILE A 110 -23.09 -2.26 2.12
CA ILE A 110 -22.46 -1.21 2.93
C ILE A 110 -23.41 -0.70 4.02
N SER A 111 -24.70 -0.58 3.72
CA SER A 111 -25.71 -0.12 4.68
C SER A 111 -25.92 -1.15 5.81
N GLU A 112 -25.99 -2.43 5.46
CA GLU A 112 -26.09 -3.55 6.42
C GLU A 112 -24.86 -3.60 7.35
N LEU A 113 -23.65 -3.56 6.79
CA LEU A 113 -22.41 -3.56 7.58
C LEU A 113 -22.31 -2.34 8.51
N LYS A 114 -22.79 -1.19 8.06
CA LYS A 114 -22.84 0.03 8.87
C LYS A 114 -23.81 -0.13 10.05
N GLU A 115 -24.97 -0.73 9.83
CA GLU A 115 -25.95 -1.01 10.87
C GLU A 115 -25.41 -2.03 11.87
N GLU A 116 -24.82 -3.13 11.40
CA GLU A 116 -24.22 -4.16 12.25
C GLU A 116 -23.09 -3.58 13.13
N THR A 117 -22.20 -2.78 12.53
CA THR A 117 -21.13 -2.11 13.27
C THR A 117 -21.68 -1.14 14.32
N GLN A 118 -22.76 -0.43 13.99
CA GLN A 118 -23.41 0.49 14.92
C GLN A 118 -24.02 -0.26 16.11
N VAL A 119 -24.66 -1.40 15.87
CA VAL A 119 -25.23 -2.26 16.93
C VAL A 119 -24.13 -2.80 17.85
N GLN A 120 -23.07 -3.37 17.28
CA GLN A 120 -21.93 -3.88 18.06
C GLN A 120 -21.27 -2.79 18.92
N MET A 121 -21.13 -1.58 18.37
CA MET A 121 -20.61 -0.43 19.11
C MET A 121 -21.52 -0.01 20.27
N THR A 122 -22.85 -0.09 20.10
CA THR A 122 -23.79 0.21 21.19
C THR A 122 -23.78 -0.86 22.27
N GLU A 123 -23.73 -2.15 21.90
CA GLU A 123 -23.65 -3.26 22.85
C GLU A 123 -22.36 -3.18 23.68
N LEU A 124 -21.21 -2.99 23.03
CA LEU A 124 -19.93 -2.85 23.73
C LEU A 124 -19.92 -1.64 24.67
N LYS A 125 -20.56 -0.53 24.27
CA LYS A 125 -20.69 0.66 25.11
C LYS A 125 -21.55 0.35 26.34
N ASP A 126 -22.66 -0.34 26.18
CA ASP A 126 -23.56 -0.67 27.28
C ASP A 126 -22.90 -1.69 28.24
N ASP A 127 -22.20 -2.69 27.72
CA ASP A 127 -21.43 -3.67 28.52
C ASP A 127 -20.32 -3.01 29.33
N THR A 128 -19.54 -2.13 28.69
CA THR A 128 -18.46 -1.39 29.38
C THR A 128 -19.01 -0.45 30.44
N GLN A 129 -20.14 0.21 30.18
CA GLN A 129 -20.82 1.06 31.15
C GLN A 129 -21.38 0.23 32.32
N HIS A 130 -21.96 -0.93 32.05
CA HIS A 130 -22.47 -1.83 33.08
C HIS A 130 -21.32 -2.34 33.97
N ARG A 131 -20.21 -2.76 33.37
CA ARG A 131 -19.03 -3.23 34.12
C ARG A 131 -18.41 -2.14 34.97
N LEU A 132 -18.38 -0.90 34.48
CA LEU A 132 -17.91 0.25 35.25
C LEU A 132 -18.78 0.47 36.49
N GLU A 133 -20.10 0.42 36.35
CA GLU A 133 -21.01 0.61 37.49
C GLU A 133 -20.89 -0.55 38.50
N GLN A 134 -20.73 -1.79 38.04
CA GLN A 134 -20.43 -2.93 38.92
C GLN A 134 -19.12 -2.76 39.71
N LEU A 135 -18.04 -2.32 39.06
CA LEU A 135 -16.76 -2.10 39.74
C LEU A 135 -16.85 -0.96 40.75
N LYS A 136 -17.65 0.07 40.43
CA LYS A 136 -17.90 1.20 41.32
C LYS A 136 -18.68 0.77 42.56
N THR A 137 -19.71 -0.06 42.42
CA THR A 137 -20.45 -0.61 43.57
C THR A 137 -19.57 -1.54 44.40
N GLU A 138 -18.78 -2.42 43.78
CA GLU A 138 -17.84 -3.30 44.47
C GLU A 138 -16.80 -2.50 45.28
N CYS A 139 -16.22 -1.46 44.69
CA CYS A 139 -15.30 -0.57 45.38
C CYS A 139 -15.97 0.13 46.57
N HIS A 140 -17.20 0.62 46.39
CA HIS A 140 -17.94 1.29 47.46
C HIS A 140 -18.20 0.36 48.65
N THR A 141 -18.71 -0.85 48.40
CA THR A 141 -18.93 -1.85 49.46
C THR A 141 -17.63 -2.24 50.16
N LYS A 142 -16.51 -2.34 49.43
CA LYS A 142 -15.22 -2.67 50.02
C LYS A 142 -14.67 -1.54 50.89
N ILE A 143 -14.86 -0.28 50.48
CA ILE A 143 -14.52 0.89 51.30
C ILE A 143 -15.37 0.91 52.57
N GLU A 144 -16.68 0.73 52.46
CA GLU A 144 -17.61 0.70 53.60
C GLU A 144 -17.22 -0.39 54.61
N ASN A 145 -16.91 -1.60 54.13
CA ASN A 145 -16.43 -2.70 54.99
C ASN A 145 -15.11 -2.35 55.70
N LEU A 146 -14.17 -1.69 55.00
CA LEU A 146 -12.91 -1.26 55.59
C LEU A 146 -13.12 -0.17 56.65
N GLU A 147 -14.06 0.76 56.43
CA GLU A 147 -14.44 1.78 57.40
C GLU A 147 -15.00 1.14 58.67
N VAL A 148 -15.94 0.18 58.54
CA VAL A 148 -16.48 -0.59 59.67
C VAL A 148 -15.37 -1.32 60.43
N HIS A 149 -14.48 -2.01 59.73
CA HIS A 149 -13.38 -2.75 60.37
C HIS A 149 -12.38 -1.81 61.07
N THR A 150 -12.16 -0.61 60.51
CA THR A 150 -11.30 0.42 61.12
C THR A 150 -11.91 0.95 62.42
N ILE A 151 -13.22 1.21 62.43
CA ILE A 151 -13.95 1.62 63.64
C ILE A 151 -13.85 0.54 64.73
N GLN A 152 -14.09 -0.73 64.38
CA GLN A 152 -14.00 -1.85 65.33
C GLN A 152 -12.58 -2.02 65.90
N ASN A 153 -11.55 -1.90 65.06
CA ASN A 153 -10.16 -1.96 65.51
C ASN A 153 -9.83 -0.80 66.45
N THR A 154 -10.32 0.40 66.15
CA THR A 154 -10.11 1.60 66.99
C THR A 154 -10.74 1.40 68.38
N GLN A 155 -11.99 0.92 68.44
CA GLN A 155 -12.67 0.60 69.70
C GLN A 155 -11.94 -0.49 70.51
N SER A 156 -11.41 -1.51 69.82
CA SER A 156 -10.63 -2.57 70.47
C SER A 156 -9.31 -2.04 71.06
N ILE A 157 -8.64 -1.12 70.35
CA ILE A 157 -7.42 -0.46 70.83
C ILE A 157 -7.71 0.43 72.04
N GLU A 158 -8.82 1.18 72.03
CA GLU A 158 -9.25 1.97 73.20
C GLU A 158 -9.49 1.09 74.43
N GLY A 159 -10.21 -0.04 74.27
CA GLY A 159 -10.44 -0.99 75.36
C GLY A 159 -9.15 -1.66 75.89
N LEU A 160 -8.17 -1.92 75.00
CA LEU A 160 -6.83 -2.34 75.41
C LEU A 160 -6.11 -1.22 76.18
N GLY A 161 -6.23 0.03 75.74
CA GLY A 161 -5.70 1.22 76.40
C GLY A 161 -6.15 1.33 77.86
N ASP A 162 -7.46 1.21 78.10
CA ASP A 162 -8.05 1.21 79.45
C ASP A 162 -7.56 0.04 80.31
N SER A 163 -7.43 -1.14 79.70
CA SER A 163 -6.88 -2.33 80.36
C SER A 163 -5.41 -2.13 80.73
N THR A 164 -4.58 -1.60 79.83
CA THR A 164 -3.18 -1.25 80.12
C THR A 164 -3.07 -0.20 81.21
N LYS A 165 -3.96 0.80 81.23
CA LYS A 165 -3.97 1.81 82.29
C LYS A 165 -4.27 1.17 83.65
N THR A 166 -5.25 0.27 83.70
CA THR A 166 -5.60 -0.47 84.93
C THR A 166 -4.45 -1.37 85.39
N ILE A 167 -3.79 -2.08 84.45
CA ILE A 167 -2.59 -2.90 84.74
C ILE A 167 -1.46 -2.00 85.23
N GLN A 168 -1.23 -0.85 84.60
CA GLN A 168 -0.20 0.11 84.98
C GLN A 168 -0.44 0.66 86.39
N GLU A 169 -1.66 1.05 86.72
CA GLU A 169 -2.04 1.50 88.07
C GLU A 169 -1.78 0.40 89.12
N ARG A 170 -2.05 -0.86 88.76
CA ARG A 170 -1.80 -2.03 89.62
C ARG A 170 -0.31 -2.32 89.78
N ILE A 171 0.47 -2.28 88.69
CA ILE A 171 1.93 -2.38 88.71
C ILE A 171 2.54 -1.25 89.54
N GLU A 172 2.03 -0.03 89.44
CA GLU A 172 2.50 1.09 90.25
C GLU A 172 2.17 0.92 91.72
N ALA A 173 0.99 0.39 92.06
CA ALA A 173 0.65 0.03 93.44
C ALA A 173 1.56 -1.08 93.98
N GLU A 174 1.83 -2.08 93.17
CA GLU A 174 2.71 -3.20 93.52
C GLU A 174 4.17 -2.76 93.58
N ASN A 175 4.63 -1.87 92.69
CA ASN A 175 5.95 -1.27 92.73
C ASN A 175 6.12 -0.34 93.92
N ARG A 176 5.07 0.38 94.34
CA ARG A 176 5.08 1.11 95.62
C ARG A 176 5.28 0.14 96.77
N HIS A 177 4.53 -0.96 96.79
CA HIS A 177 4.70 -2.00 97.81
C HIS A 177 6.08 -2.66 97.78
N ILE A 178 6.62 -2.95 96.59
CA ILE A 178 7.98 -3.45 96.39
C ILE A 178 8.98 -2.38 96.83
N HIS A 179 8.79 -1.10 96.53
CA HIS A 179 9.67 -0.03 97.01
C HIS A 179 9.65 0.06 98.53
N ASP A 180 8.49 -0.01 99.17
CA ASP A 180 8.38 -0.05 100.63
C ASP A 180 9.12 -1.27 101.20
N THR A 181 9.00 -2.41 100.52
CA THR A 181 9.70 -3.66 100.88
C THR A 181 11.20 -3.58 100.59
N ILE A 182 11.61 -2.93 99.51
CA ILE A 182 13.01 -2.66 99.16
C ILE A 182 13.59 -1.64 100.12
N ASP A 183 12.86 -0.64 100.59
CA ASP A 183 13.32 0.33 101.57
C ASP A 183 13.37 -0.31 102.97
N GLN A 184 12.53 -1.31 103.23
CA GLN A 184 12.70 -2.22 104.37
C GLN A 184 13.94 -3.10 104.20
N LEU A 185 14.13 -3.72 103.03
CA LEU A 185 15.29 -4.56 102.72
C LEU A 185 16.58 -3.75 102.61
N LYS A 186 16.56 -2.47 102.22
CA LYS A 186 17.69 -1.53 102.20
C LYS A 186 18.03 -1.08 103.61
N ARG A 187 17.04 -0.89 104.49
CA ARG A 187 17.30 -0.78 105.93
C ARG A 187 18.02 -2.03 106.47
N ASP A 188 17.73 -3.20 105.90
CA ASP A 188 18.41 -4.45 106.23
C ASP A 188 19.76 -4.64 105.46
N LEU A 189 19.90 -4.09 104.25
CA LEU A 189 21.08 -4.17 103.37
C LEU A 189 22.11 -3.06 103.63
N ASP A 190 21.76 -1.98 104.31
CA ASP A 190 22.71 -0.98 104.83
C ASP A 190 23.59 -1.56 105.95
N GLN A 191 23.36 -2.81 106.38
CA GLN A 191 24.33 -3.64 107.11
C GLN A 191 25.41 -4.29 106.22
N TYR A 192 25.25 -4.36 104.89
CA TYR A 192 26.15 -5.09 103.99
C TYR A 192 26.41 -4.35 102.67
N ARG A 193 27.39 -3.46 102.81
CA ARG A 193 28.14 -2.66 101.85
C ARG A 193 28.48 -3.29 100.48
N ASN A 194 28.61 -2.39 99.49
CA ASN A 194 29.61 -2.31 98.40
C ASN A 194 29.54 -3.26 97.17
N GLN A 195 29.27 -2.67 95.98
CA GLN A 195 29.99 -2.77 94.67
C GLN A 195 29.06 -2.83 93.45
N ALA A 196 29.48 -2.15 92.38
CA ALA A 196 28.80 -1.75 91.15
C ALA A 196 29.49 -2.45 89.93
N PRO A 197 29.27 -2.14 88.63
CA PRO A 197 28.06 -1.82 87.83
C PRO A 197 28.10 -2.39 86.34
N LEU A 198 27.20 -1.90 85.44
CA LEU A 198 27.33 -1.72 83.95
C LEU A 198 27.12 -2.98 83.03
N ILE A 199 26.67 -3.00 81.76
CA ILE A 199 26.28 -2.07 80.65
C ILE A 199 25.90 -2.98 79.41
N ILE A 200 24.79 -2.78 78.66
CA ILE A 200 24.63 -2.22 77.27
C ILE A 200 24.69 -3.18 76.04
N ASN A 201 23.76 -2.92 75.10
CA ASN A 201 23.69 -3.12 73.61
C ASN A 201 23.91 -4.53 73.01
N GLY A 202 23.29 -4.96 71.91
CA GLY A 202 22.77 -4.26 70.73
C GLY A 202 23.43 -4.90 69.50
N GLY A 203 22.67 -5.25 68.45
CA GLY A 203 23.20 -5.95 67.27
C GLY A 203 22.39 -5.65 66.02
N GLN A 204 23.10 -5.23 64.98
CA GLN A 204 22.65 -4.53 63.77
C GLN A 204 22.52 -5.47 62.56
N LEU A 205 21.69 -5.05 61.61
CA LEU A 205 21.35 -5.68 60.33
C LEU A 205 22.52 -5.79 59.34
N VAL A 206 22.43 -6.85 58.54
CA VAL A 206 23.34 -7.28 57.47
C VAL A 206 23.08 -6.51 56.16
N ASN A 207 24.19 -6.16 55.49
CA ASN A 207 24.30 -5.49 54.20
C ASN A 207 24.09 -6.49 53.03
N THR A 208 23.43 -6.09 51.94
CA THR A 208 23.25 -6.91 50.73
C THR A 208 24.18 -6.51 49.58
N ASN A 209 24.57 -7.52 48.82
CA ASN A 209 25.60 -7.52 47.79
C ASN A 209 25.23 -6.79 46.49
N THR A 210 26.28 -6.28 45.85
CA THR A 210 26.34 -5.48 44.62
C THR A 210 26.41 -6.37 43.37
N ILE A 211 25.62 -6.08 42.33
CA ILE A 211 25.66 -6.73 41.01
C ILE A 211 26.33 -5.79 39.98
N LYS A 212 27.21 -6.34 39.13
CA LYS A 212 28.06 -5.56 38.20
C LYS A 212 27.30 -5.09 36.92
N PRO A 213 27.45 -3.83 36.46
CA PRO A 213 26.62 -3.23 35.39
C PRO A 213 27.03 -3.47 33.91
N GLU A 214 28.11 -4.20 33.61
CA GLU A 214 28.77 -4.14 32.30
C GLU A 214 28.21 -5.07 31.20
N MET A 215 27.26 -5.96 31.52
CA MET A 215 26.73 -6.96 30.58
C MET A 215 25.31 -6.67 30.08
N TRP A 216 24.79 -5.48 30.33
CA TRP A 216 23.37 -5.21 30.09
C TRP A 216 23.09 -4.64 28.69
N PRO A 217 21.99 -5.05 28.05
CA PRO A 217 21.60 -4.56 26.73
C PRO A 217 21.33 -3.06 26.82
N LYS A 218 22.03 -2.28 25.98
CA LYS A 218 21.89 -0.82 25.95
C LYS A 218 20.87 -0.40 24.90
N PHE A 219 20.12 0.67 25.17
CA PHE A 219 19.12 1.22 24.25
C PHE A 219 19.28 2.72 24.07
N LYS A 220 19.49 3.14 22.82
CA LYS A 220 19.72 4.53 22.41
C LYS A 220 18.47 5.25 21.88
N GLY A 221 17.38 4.52 21.63
CA GLY A 221 16.14 5.06 21.07
C GLY A 221 15.83 4.59 19.64
N HIS A 222 15.14 5.42 18.85
CA HIS A 222 14.52 5.05 17.56
C HIS A 222 15.53 4.71 16.43
N ARG A 223 16.84 4.88 16.66
CA ARG A 223 17.91 4.60 15.68
C ARG A 223 18.83 3.45 16.10
N ASP A 224 18.48 2.74 17.17
CA ASP A 224 19.30 1.65 17.67
C ASP A 224 19.08 0.35 16.86
N LYS A 225 20.05 -0.56 16.89
CA LYS A 225 19.92 -1.91 16.33
C LYS A 225 18.96 -2.77 17.14
N VAL A 226 18.77 -2.45 18.42
CA VAL A 226 17.88 -3.18 19.33
C VAL A 226 16.47 -2.61 19.23
N HIS A 227 15.52 -3.47 18.87
CA HIS A 227 14.10 -3.10 18.83
C HIS A 227 13.57 -2.73 20.22
N ALA A 228 12.77 -1.66 20.32
CA ALA A 228 12.27 -1.11 21.59
C ALA A 228 11.58 -2.17 22.47
N MET A 229 10.73 -3.01 21.87
CA MET A 229 10.04 -4.08 22.61
C MET A 229 10.95 -5.23 23.02
N THR A 230 12.03 -5.51 22.27
CA THR A 230 13.03 -6.51 22.66
C THR A 230 13.81 -6.03 23.86
N TYR A 231 14.25 -4.77 23.84
CA TYR A 231 14.89 -4.13 24.99
C TYR A 231 13.98 -4.17 26.22
N LEU A 232 12.72 -3.75 26.06
CA LEU A 232 11.76 -3.71 27.17
C LEU A 232 11.53 -5.10 27.80
N LYS A 233 11.37 -6.14 26.98
CA LYS A 233 11.23 -7.51 27.49
C LYS A 233 12.47 -7.95 28.27
N ASN A 234 13.66 -7.63 27.76
CA ASN A 234 14.91 -7.99 28.41
C ASN A 234 15.10 -7.27 29.76
N ILE A 235 14.83 -5.97 29.81
CA ILE A 235 15.01 -5.20 31.06
C ILE A 235 13.99 -5.57 32.12
N LEU A 236 12.73 -5.86 31.74
CA LEU A 236 11.71 -6.35 32.67
C LEU A 236 12.09 -7.71 33.25
N ARG A 237 12.61 -8.62 32.42
CA ARG A 237 13.11 -9.92 32.87
C ARG A 237 14.28 -9.79 33.84
N LEU A 238 15.21 -8.86 33.58
CA LEU A 238 16.34 -8.61 34.50
C LEU A 238 15.90 -7.95 35.82
N ALA A 239 14.81 -7.20 35.80
CA ALA A 239 14.26 -6.52 36.97
C ALA A 239 13.31 -7.41 37.79
N GLU A 240 12.89 -8.58 37.28
CA GLU A 240 11.95 -9.49 37.93
C GLU A 240 12.46 -9.99 39.29
N ASP A 241 13.78 -10.23 39.38
CA ASP A 241 14.43 -10.69 40.62
C ASP A 241 14.71 -9.56 41.63
N ILE A 242 14.47 -8.29 41.26
CA ILE A 242 14.77 -7.13 42.10
C ILE A 242 13.54 -6.75 42.92
N ARG A 243 13.59 -7.05 44.23
CA ARG A 243 12.48 -6.74 45.16
C ARG A 243 12.26 -5.25 45.41
N ASP A 244 13.30 -4.43 45.31
CA ASP A 244 13.20 -2.98 45.53
C ASP A 244 12.90 -2.24 44.21
N PRO A 245 11.72 -1.58 44.09
CA PRO A 245 11.37 -0.80 42.90
C PRO A 245 12.38 0.29 42.55
N LYS A 246 13.08 0.86 43.54
CA LYS A 246 14.11 1.89 43.28
C LYS A 246 15.33 1.29 42.60
N GLN A 247 15.79 0.13 43.06
CA GLN A 247 16.91 -0.58 42.45
C GLN A 247 16.56 -1.04 41.02
N ALA A 248 15.32 -1.48 40.79
CA ALA A 248 14.84 -1.83 39.45
C ALA A 248 14.86 -0.62 38.49
N LEU A 249 14.48 0.57 38.97
CA LEU A 249 14.55 1.80 38.18
C LEU A 249 15.99 2.31 37.98
N THR A 250 16.90 2.05 38.93
CA THR A 250 18.34 2.31 38.74
C THR A 250 18.94 1.39 37.67
N LEU A 251 18.52 0.12 37.62
CA LEU A 251 18.90 -0.80 36.54
C LEU A 251 18.42 -0.30 35.17
N VAL A 252 17.22 0.25 35.10
CA VAL A 252 16.71 0.86 33.86
C VAL A 252 17.54 2.07 33.44
N SER A 253 17.93 2.94 34.37
CA SER A 253 18.65 4.17 34.01
C SER A 253 20.02 3.88 33.39
N VAL A 254 20.75 2.90 33.91
CA VAL A 254 22.10 2.51 33.45
C VAL A 254 22.10 1.71 32.13
N THR A 255 20.93 1.26 31.67
CA THR A 255 20.76 0.54 30.40
C THR A 255 20.25 1.43 29.26
N LEU A 256 19.84 2.66 29.57
CA LEU A 256 19.47 3.67 28.58
C LEU A 256 20.69 4.53 28.19
N GLN A 257 20.72 4.97 26.94
CA GLN A 257 21.77 5.81 26.39
C GLN A 257 21.19 6.94 25.53
N GLU A 258 22.00 7.99 25.31
CA GLU A 258 21.69 9.10 24.40
C GLU A 258 20.26 9.66 24.62
N ARG A 259 19.47 9.77 23.55
CA ARG A 259 18.11 10.33 23.58
C ARG A 259 17.15 9.54 24.48
N ALA A 260 17.40 8.25 24.69
CA ALA A 260 16.56 7.44 25.57
C ALA A 260 16.85 7.72 27.05
N LEU A 261 18.12 8.00 27.39
CA LEU A 261 18.51 8.44 28.72
C LEU A 261 18.00 9.85 29.01
N GLU A 262 18.18 10.80 28.07
CA GLU A 262 17.65 12.17 28.18
C GLU A 262 16.14 12.17 28.44
N TRP A 263 15.41 11.33 27.71
CA TRP A 263 13.98 11.17 27.93
C TRP A 263 13.66 10.57 29.31
N TYR A 264 14.43 9.57 29.74
CA TYR A 264 14.21 8.92 31.02
C TYR A 264 14.41 9.89 32.18
N GLU A 265 15.43 10.74 32.15
CA GLU A 265 15.66 11.76 33.17
C GLU A 265 14.47 12.73 33.33
N ILE A 266 13.84 13.14 32.22
CA ILE A 266 12.64 13.99 32.22
C ILE A 266 11.41 13.29 32.82
N VAL A 267 11.38 11.96 32.74
CA VAL A 267 10.21 11.15 33.13
C VAL A 267 10.39 10.52 34.51
N SER A 268 11.61 10.21 34.94
CA SER A 268 11.93 9.46 36.15
C SER A 268 11.46 10.15 37.44
N GLU A 269 11.42 11.48 37.47
CA GLU A 269 10.89 12.25 38.60
C GLU A 269 9.41 11.95 38.89
N ARG A 270 8.67 11.50 37.87
CA ARG A 270 7.23 11.23 37.94
C ARG A 270 6.89 9.74 38.12
N ARG A 271 7.89 8.85 38.19
CA ARG A 271 7.67 7.39 38.19
C ARG A 271 8.12 6.75 39.49
N LYS A 272 7.24 5.94 40.08
CA LYS A 272 7.49 5.26 41.36
C LYS A 272 7.75 3.76 41.22
N ASN A 273 7.43 3.17 40.07
CA ASN A 273 7.55 1.73 39.85
C ASN A 273 7.83 1.36 38.38
N LEU A 274 8.17 0.10 38.17
CA LEU A 274 8.56 -0.47 36.88
C LEU A 274 7.41 -0.52 35.86
N ASP A 275 6.16 -0.72 36.32
CA ASP A 275 4.98 -0.75 35.45
C ASP A 275 4.69 0.62 34.82
N GLN A 276 4.83 1.69 35.59
CA GLN A 276 4.69 3.05 35.08
C GLN A 276 5.78 3.37 34.06
N PHE A 277 7.01 2.90 34.28
CA PHE A 277 8.08 3.00 33.29
C PHE A 277 7.72 2.24 32.01
N ARG A 278 7.26 0.99 32.12
CA ARG A 278 6.86 0.15 30.98
C ARG A 278 5.84 0.86 30.08
N ASN A 279 4.77 1.38 30.66
CA ASN A 279 3.69 2.01 29.90
C ASN A 279 4.17 3.27 29.17
N GLU A 280 5.02 4.06 29.81
CA GLU A 280 5.57 5.28 29.21
C GLU A 280 6.63 5.01 28.16
N PHE A 281 7.44 3.97 28.37
CA PHE A 281 8.39 3.51 27.38
C PHE A 281 7.67 3.08 26.10
N ILE A 282 6.60 2.29 26.21
CA ILE A 282 5.75 1.91 25.07
C ILE A 282 5.16 3.17 24.43
N ARG A 283 4.59 4.09 25.23
CA ARG A 283 4.00 5.34 24.71
C ARG A 283 5.02 6.21 23.96
N LYS A 284 6.29 6.19 24.36
CA LYS A 284 7.33 7.02 23.73
C LYS A 284 7.98 6.34 22.52
N PHE A 285 8.33 5.06 22.62
CA PHE A 285 9.19 4.36 21.65
C PHE A 285 8.46 3.26 20.85
N TRP A 286 7.22 2.90 21.22
CA TRP A 286 6.42 1.88 20.54
C TRP A 286 4.92 2.25 20.49
N ASN A 287 4.63 3.51 20.23
CA ASN A 287 3.26 3.99 20.11
C ASN A 287 2.58 3.51 18.81
N LEU A 288 1.28 3.79 18.70
CA LEU A 288 0.47 3.40 17.54
C LEU A 288 1.04 3.97 16.22
N GLY A 289 1.64 5.17 16.23
CA GLY A 289 2.27 5.75 15.05
C GLY A 289 3.46 4.93 14.56
N GLU A 290 4.34 4.50 15.47
CA GLU A 290 5.47 3.62 15.15
C GLU A 290 5.00 2.24 14.66
N GLN A 291 3.98 1.67 15.31
CA GLN A 291 3.39 0.40 14.87
C GLN A 291 2.79 0.52 13.46
N ASN A 292 2.03 1.58 13.18
CA ASN A 292 1.47 1.84 11.85
C ASN A 292 2.56 2.06 10.79
N ARG A 293 3.68 2.71 11.15
CA ARG A 293 4.84 2.85 10.26
C ARG A 293 5.42 1.49 9.87
N GLN A 294 5.53 0.56 10.82
CA GLN A 294 5.94 -0.81 10.51
C GLN A 294 4.90 -1.55 9.67
N LYS A 295 3.59 -1.40 9.94
CA LYS A 295 2.51 -1.99 9.11
C LYS A 295 2.58 -1.52 7.65
N ILE A 296 2.75 -0.22 7.43
CA ILE A 296 2.88 0.34 6.07
C ILE A 296 4.11 -0.26 5.38
N THR A 297 5.24 -0.33 6.08
CA THR A 297 6.48 -0.91 5.55
C THR A 297 6.31 -2.39 5.17
N LEU A 298 5.55 -3.13 5.97
CA LEU A 298 5.21 -4.54 5.76
C LEU A 298 4.25 -4.79 4.59
N VAL A 299 3.39 -3.83 4.25
CA VAL A 299 2.40 -4.00 3.16
C VAL A 299 2.92 -3.49 1.82
N THR A 300 3.67 -2.38 1.85
CA THR A 300 4.09 -1.64 0.64
C THR A 300 5.54 -1.89 0.24
N GLY A 301 6.29 -2.62 1.06
CA GLY A 301 7.70 -2.87 0.80
C GLY A 301 7.91 -3.74 -0.44
N LYS A 302 9.11 -3.61 -1.01
CA LYS A 302 9.61 -4.50 -2.05
C LYS A 302 11.07 -4.82 -1.77
N TYR A 303 11.44 -6.08 -1.96
CA TYR A 303 12.82 -6.50 -1.88
C TYR A 303 13.59 -6.02 -3.12
N ARG A 304 14.84 -5.62 -2.91
CA ARG A 304 15.76 -5.27 -3.99
C ARG A 304 17.04 -6.09 -3.83
N ILE A 305 17.57 -6.60 -4.95
CA ILE A 305 18.77 -7.46 -4.98
C ILE A 305 19.98 -6.80 -4.28
N ASN A 306 20.07 -5.46 -4.29
CA ASN A 306 21.14 -4.72 -3.63
C ASN A 306 21.02 -4.60 -2.10
N GLN A 307 19.97 -5.16 -1.47
CA GLN A 307 19.74 -5.11 -0.02
C GLN A 307 20.32 -6.31 0.75
N GLY A 308 21.07 -7.19 0.09
CA GLY A 308 21.62 -8.42 0.67
C GLY A 308 20.71 -9.63 0.47
N SER A 309 20.97 -10.76 1.14
CA SER A 309 20.16 -11.98 0.99
C SER A 309 18.68 -11.75 1.32
N ARG A 310 17.81 -12.45 0.60
CA ARG A 310 16.35 -12.43 0.81
C ARG A 310 15.99 -12.83 2.25
N CYS A 311 16.69 -13.82 2.82
CA CYS A 311 16.49 -14.23 4.21
C CYS A 311 16.82 -13.13 5.22
N ASN A 312 17.93 -12.40 5.02
CA ASN A 312 18.30 -11.30 5.92
C ASN A 312 17.25 -10.18 5.88
N TYR A 313 16.78 -9.83 4.68
CA TYR A 313 15.71 -8.85 4.51
C TYR A 313 14.42 -9.29 5.24
N ALA A 314 14.00 -10.55 5.04
CA ALA A 314 12.82 -11.10 5.69
C ALA A 314 12.96 -11.13 7.23
N CYS A 315 14.13 -11.54 7.74
CA CYS A 315 14.44 -11.56 9.18
C CYS A 315 14.36 -10.17 9.79
N ASP A 316 14.96 -9.18 9.14
CA ASP A 316 14.97 -7.79 9.62
C ASP A 316 13.56 -7.18 9.60
N LEU A 317 12.76 -7.51 8.59
CA LEU A 317 11.38 -7.04 8.52
C LEU A 317 10.49 -7.73 9.55
N TYR A 318 10.58 -9.04 9.71
CA TYR A 318 9.87 -9.80 10.74
C TYR A 318 10.22 -9.30 12.15
N ASN A 319 11.50 -9.09 12.46
CA ASN A 319 11.93 -8.59 13.76
C ASN A 319 11.38 -7.20 14.11
N ARG A 320 11.08 -6.38 13.10
CA ARG A 320 10.42 -5.08 13.26
C ARG A 320 8.91 -5.19 13.42
N CYS A 321 8.29 -6.20 12.83
CA CYS A 321 6.83 -6.34 12.78
C CYS A 321 6.24 -7.27 13.85
N LYS A 322 7.00 -8.22 14.40
CA LYS A 322 6.50 -9.24 15.35
C LYS A 322 5.92 -8.71 16.68
N TYR A 323 6.08 -7.43 16.96
CA TYR A 323 5.52 -6.77 18.16
C TYR A 323 4.38 -5.80 17.83
N VAL A 324 3.91 -5.79 16.59
CA VAL A 324 2.79 -4.97 16.15
C VAL A 324 1.48 -5.60 16.61
N THR A 325 0.61 -4.83 17.24
CA THR A 325 -0.66 -5.35 17.75
C THR A 325 -1.61 -5.74 16.61
N GLY A 326 -2.24 -6.91 16.75
CA GLY A 326 -3.26 -7.43 15.83
C GLY A 326 -2.69 -7.91 14.50
N LEU A 327 -1.46 -8.42 14.49
CA LEU A 327 -0.88 -9.14 13.37
C LEU A 327 -0.36 -10.48 13.87
N GLU A 328 -0.89 -11.56 13.33
CA GLU A 328 -0.40 -12.91 13.61
C GLU A 328 0.87 -13.20 12.80
N GLU A 329 1.69 -14.12 13.29
CA GLU A 329 2.95 -14.51 12.64
C GLU A 329 2.74 -14.98 11.19
N GLU A 330 1.67 -15.74 10.95
CA GLU A 330 1.25 -16.20 9.63
C GLU A 330 0.98 -15.03 8.68
N GLU A 331 0.29 -14.00 9.14
CA GLU A 331 -0.03 -12.83 8.34
C GLU A 331 1.23 -12.04 7.99
N ILE A 332 2.12 -11.86 8.97
CA ILE A 332 3.42 -11.20 8.76
C ILE A 332 4.21 -11.96 7.69
N ALA A 333 4.31 -13.28 7.79
CA ALA A 333 5.02 -14.09 6.80
C ALA A 333 4.42 -13.93 5.38
N LYS A 334 3.09 -13.97 5.25
CA LYS A 334 2.39 -13.76 3.97
C LYS A 334 2.62 -12.34 3.40
N TYR A 335 2.64 -11.31 4.23
CA TYR A 335 2.94 -9.95 3.77
C TYR A 335 4.40 -9.82 3.29
N ILE A 336 5.36 -10.40 4.04
CA ILE A 336 6.77 -10.39 3.64
C ILE A 336 6.96 -11.14 2.30
N LEU A 337 6.26 -12.26 2.09
CA LEU A 337 6.33 -13.01 0.83
C LEU A 337 6.01 -12.13 -0.39
N ARG A 338 5.02 -11.24 -0.27
CA ARG A 338 4.62 -10.32 -1.35
C ARG A 338 5.71 -9.35 -1.77
N HIS A 339 6.72 -9.12 -0.92
CA HIS A 339 7.84 -8.24 -1.27
C HIS A 339 8.77 -8.85 -2.33
N PHE A 340 8.65 -10.15 -2.60
CA PHE A 340 9.53 -10.89 -3.52
C PHE A 340 8.86 -11.30 -4.84
N ILE A 341 7.54 -11.11 -4.99
CA ILE A 341 6.79 -11.63 -6.15
C ILE A 341 6.14 -10.48 -6.91
N ASP A 342 6.44 -10.36 -8.20
CA ASP A 342 5.64 -9.59 -9.15
C ASP A 342 4.67 -10.56 -9.86
N THR A 343 3.42 -10.50 -9.42
CA THR A 343 2.17 -10.82 -10.14
C THR A 343 1.61 -12.25 -10.28
N ASP A 344 2.33 -13.34 -10.62
CA ASP A 344 1.58 -14.57 -11.04
C ASP A 344 1.64 -15.81 -10.11
N ASN A 345 2.71 -16.01 -9.34
CA ASN A 345 2.84 -17.18 -8.44
C ASN A 345 2.42 -16.92 -6.98
N ALA A 346 1.96 -15.71 -6.67
CA ALA A 346 1.68 -15.28 -5.30
C ALA A 346 0.55 -16.08 -4.65
N VAL A 347 -0.44 -16.55 -5.43
CA VAL A 347 -1.60 -17.28 -4.91
C VAL A 347 -1.20 -18.68 -4.43
N VAL A 348 -0.38 -19.39 -5.21
CA VAL A 348 0.09 -20.74 -4.88
C VAL A 348 1.05 -20.71 -3.69
N MET A 349 1.99 -19.75 -3.67
CA MET A 349 2.96 -19.62 -2.59
C MET A 349 2.34 -19.18 -1.26
N ASN A 350 1.26 -18.38 -1.29
CA ASN A 350 0.55 -17.96 -0.08
C ASN A 350 -0.21 -19.10 0.61
N GLN A 351 -0.54 -20.19 -0.11
CA GLN A 351 -1.24 -21.35 0.48
C GLN A 351 -0.30 -22.29 1.25
N THR A 352 1.01 -22.20 0.99
CA THR A 352 2.02 -23.09 1.58
C THR A 352 2.77 -22.51 2.78
N ILE A 353 2.63 -21.21 3.08
CA ILE A 353 3.38 -20.54 4.16
C ILE A 353 2.44 -20.29 5.34
N HIS A 354 2.73 -20.95 6.46
CA HIS A 354 1.99 -20.80 7.71
C HIS A 354 2.78 -20.09 8.80
N ASN A 355 4.11 -20.11 8.73
CA ASN A 355 4.98 -19.47 9.71
C ASN A 355 6.23 -18.84 9.06
N ILE A 356 7.04 -18.17 9.88
CA ILE A 356 8.26 -17.51 9.40
C ILE A 356 9.32 -18.50 8.91
N ASP A 357 9.39 -19.70 9.49
CA ASP A 357 10.38 -20.72 9.12
C ASP A 357 10.09 -21.29 7.72
N ASP A 358 8.80 -21.54 7.40
CA ASP A 358 8.36 -21.96 6.06
C ASP A 358 8.78 -20.93 5.00
N LEU A 359 8.60 -19.64 5.31
CA LEU A 359 9.04 -18.55 4.45
C LEU A 359 10.56 -18.55 4.30
N MET A 360 11.32 -18.72 5.39
CA MET A 360 12.78 -18.76 5.31
C MET A 360 13.28 -19.93 4.47
N GLU A 361 12.66 -21.10 4.57
CA GLU A 361 13.00 -22.26 3.76
C GLU A 361 12.73 -22.01 2.27
N LEU A 362 11.59 -21.40 1.93
CA LEU A 362 11.27 -21.01 0.57
C LEU A 362 12.27 -20.00 0.01
N LEU A 363 12.62 -18.97 0.78
CA LEU A 363 13.57 -17.95 0.37
C LEU A 363 14.99 -18.51 0.17
N LYS A 364 15.42 -19.46 1.01
CA LYS A 364 16.70 -20.18 0.81
C LYS A 364 16.70 -20.96 -0.50
N LYS A 365 15.64 -21.72 -0.76
CA LYS A 365 15.49 -22.45 -2.04
C LYS A 365 15.57 -21.50 -3.23
N LEU A 366 14.92 -20.32 -3.15
CA LEU A 366 14.98 -19.32 -4.22
C LEU A 366 16.35 -18.67 -4.38
N ASP A 367 17.10 -18.45 -3.29
CA ASP A 367 18.48 -17.98 -3.33
C ASP A 367 19.38 -19.04 -4.01
N ASP A 368 19.24 -20.32 -3.65
CA ASP A 368 20.00 -21.45 -4.23
C ASP A 368 19.77 -21.61 -5.75
N TYR A 369 18.53 -21.45 -6.24
CA TYR A 369 18.22 -21.50 -7.68
C TYR A 369 18.83 -20.34 -8.49
N THR A 370 19.11 -19.20 -7.85
CA THR A 370 19.68 -18.03 -8.55
C THR A 370 21.19 -18.06 -8.67
N ASP A 371 21.90 -18.84 -7.85
CA ASP A 371 23.37 -19.00 -7.95
C ASP A 371 23.78 -20.07 -8.99
N ASP A 372 22.89 -20.99 -9.37
CA ASP A 372 23.17 -22.10 -10.29
C ASP A 372 22.85 -21.80 -11.78
N GLN A 373 22.53 -20.57 -12.16
CA GLN A 373 22.36 -20.18 -13.57
C GLN A 373 23.69 -19.66 -14.15
N PRO A 374 24.39 -20.41 -15.03
CA PRO A 374 25.52 -19.87 -15.76
C PRO A 374 25.03 -18.76 -16.68
N THR A 375 25.60 -17.57 -16.52
CA THR A 375 25.51 -16.45 -17.44
C THR A 375 25.97 -16.88 -18.84
N SER A 376 25.04 -17.37 -19.65
CA SER A 376 25.27 -17.73 -21.06
C SER A 376 24.24 -17.05 -21.94
N ILE A 377 24.36 -15.72 -22.10
CA ILE A 377 24.07 -15.02 -23.37
C ILE A 377 25.09 -13.87 -23.53
N GLY A 378 26.30 -14.20 -23.99
CA GLY A 378 26.95 -13.42 -25.05
C GLY A 378 26.40 -13.94 -26.38
N THR A 379 26.24 -13.19 -27.46
CA THR A 379 27.05 -12.11 -28.02
C THR A 379 26.29 -11.50 -29.19
N THR A 380 26.38 -10.18 -29.36
CA THR A 380 26.77 -9.51 -30.63
C THR A 380 27.02 -8.06 -30.25
N GLU A 381 28.26 -7.69 -29.92
CA GLU A 381 29.19 -7.07 -30.88
C GLU A 381 28.55 -5.92 -31.65
N ASN A 382 28.68 -4.70 -31.12
CA ASN A 382 29.00 -3.56 -31.98
C ASN A 382 29.94 -2.63 -31.22
N ARG A 383 31.24 -2.86 -31.46
CA ARG A 383 32.37 -2.11 -30.91
C ARG A 383 33.00 -1.37 -32.08
N MET A 384 32.68 -0.08 -32.23
CA MET A 384 33.55 0.87 -32.92
C MET A 384 34.05 1.90 -31.92
N SER A 385 35.30 1.67 -31.50
CA SER A 385 36.39 2.65 -31.37
C SER A 385 36.02 4.14 -31.30
N HIS A 386 36.34 4.80 -30.18
CA HIS A 386 37.56 5.60 -30.14
C HIS A 386 38.00 5.91 -28.69
N GLU A 387 39.30 5.79 -28.50
CA GLU A 387 40.10 6.05 -27.31
C GLU A 387 40.16 7.54 -26.90
N ASP A 388 40.67 7.72 -25.68
CA ASP A 388 41.35 8.91 -25.15
C ASP A 388 40.53 10.15 -24.76
N ARG A 389 40.28 10.28 -23.45
CA ARG A 389 41.05 11.24 -22.65
C ARG A 389 40.89 11.04 -21.14
N LYS A 390 42.04 10.82 -20.52
CA LYS A 390 42.33 10.93 -19.10
C LYS A 390 42.26 12.40 -18.63
N LEU A 391 41.97 12.54 -17.34
CA LEU A 391 42.36 13.60 -16.39
C LEU A 391 41.51 14.88 -16.30
N GLY A 392 40.97 15.06 -15.09
CA GLY A 392 41.09 16.32 -14.34
C GLY A 392 39.81 17.13 -14.21
N GLY A 393 39.40 17.39 -12.97
CA GLY A 393 38.42 18.46 -12.71
C GLY A 393 37.56 18.25 -11.48
N SER A 394 38.18 18.38 -10.30
CA SER A 394 37.47 18.76 -9.09
C SER A 394 36.75 20.10 -9.33
N HIS A 395 35.44 20.20 -9.04
CA HIS A 395 34.84 21.41 -8.48
C HIS A 395 33.47 21.13 -7.86
N ASN A 396 33.39 21.43 -6.56
CA ASN A 396 32.20 21.89 -5.86
C ASN A 396 31.53 23.05 -6.61
N THR A 397 30.19 23.05 -6.66
CA THR A 397 29.36 24.20 -6.24
C THR A 397 27.90 23.78 -6.11
N GLU A 398 27.44 23.81 -4.86
CA GLU A 398 26.26 24.54 -4.36
C GLU A 398 25.22 25.16 -5.33
N TYR A 399 23.96 25.02 -4.90
CA TYR A 399 22.77 25.88 -5.09
C TYR A 399 22.17 26.13 -6.50
N SER A 400 20.94 25.65 -6.71
CA SER A 400 19.74 26.48 -6.97
C SER A 400 18.50 25.55 -7.05
N LYS A 401 17.62 25.54 -6.05
CA LYS A 401 16.25 26.10 -6.13
C LYS A 401 15.77 26.37 -7.57
N TYR A 402 14.78 25.59 -8.02
CA TYR A 402 13.48 26.03 -8.51
C TYR A 402 12.43 24.97 -8.12
#